data_AF-A0A8T6S921-F1
#
_entry.id   AF-A0A8T6S921-F1
#
_cell.length_a   1.000
_cell.length_b   1.000
_cell.length_c   1.000
_cell.angle_alpha   90.00
_cell.angle_beta   90.00
_cell.angle_gamma   90.00
#
_symmetry.space_group_name_H-M   'P 1'
#
loop_
_entity.id
_entity.type
_entity.pdbx_description
1 polymer ?
#
loop_
_entity_poly.entity_id
_entity_poly.type
_entity_poly.pdbx_seq_one_letter_code
_entity_poly.pdbx_strand_id
1 'polypeptide(L)'
;MLLVIFSAPYIRMLTDFMKNAIGICWLFSFIYYLHEITFSDSKKSSTILATFFLLLTGLTHILDFGLALVYLALYTGMVLIFNVNRRSFMKALSVMILAVSAFVLVAITLFSPLFTDFGKILSFINNLTAPQSGEDPTSPSIPRFAPRPPPPRPPGDRFPLFAVGGWSTVLLILSFGIILSLYAWKQREKQGLLLLVTATTIGSIVCFPLIPSDYLMRFSLMIVVPAAIILSYGISEIWTHTMGDLKIVALVLTVIVLSISVIQTMSVIKSIHPTISDAGYLDLVNMKDQIPSNSIVAVTDHGIRYWIEYIDQVEVTHGRINDLSPDLWQSYSHVLGLFSKGKIPPIPLKTLFVGNVFILTELQQNNLIES
;
A
#
# COMPACT_ATOMS: atom_id res chain seq x y z
N MET A 1 -10.38 9.73 15.43
CA MET A 1 -11.23 9.29 14.29
C MET A 1 -11.36 10.34 13.19
N LEU A 2 -11.72 11.59 13.48
CA LEU A 2 -11.86 12.64 12.45
C LEU A 2 -10.60 12.83 11.57
N LEU A 3 -9.41 12.82 12.18
CA LEU A 3 -8.15 12.90 11.44
C LEU A 3 -7.92 11.74 10.47
N VAL A 4 -8.45 10.55 10.74
CA VAL A 4 -8.37 9.40 9.83
C VAL A 4 -9.35 9.56 8.67
N ILE A 5 -10.58 10.02 8.96
CA ILE A 5 -11.63 10.23 7.94
C ILE A 5 -11.18 11.26 6.91
N PHE A 6 -10.58 12.37 7.36
CA PHE A 6 -10.06 13.43 6.48
C PHE A 6 -8.58 13.28 6.14
N SER A 7 -8.03 12.07 6.28
CA SER A 7 -6.65 11.78 5.92
C SER A 7 -6.54 11.55 4.42
N ALA A 8 -5.76 12.39 3.73
CA ALA A 8 -5.45 12.25 2.32
C ALA A 8 -4.92 10.84 1.93
N PRO A 9 -3.95 10.24 2.64
CA PRO A 9 -3.51 8.88 2.32
C PRO A 9 -4.58 7.82 2.56
N TYR A 10 -5.48 8.01 3.55
CA TYR A 10 -6.58 7.06 3.78
C TYR A 10 -7.64 7.12 2.67
N ILE A 11 -8.03 8.32 2.27
CA ILE A 11 -8.97 8.52 1.15
C ILE A 11 -8.38 7.93 -0.14
N ARG A 12 -7.08 8.14 -0.40
CA ARG A 12 -6.41 7.51 -1.54
C ARG A 12 -6.49 5.99 -1.50
N MET A 13 -6.21 5.37 -0.35
CA MET A 13 -6.32 3.92 -0.21
C MET A 13 -7.75 3.41 -0.45
N LEU A 14 -8.76 4.16 0.02
CA LEU A 14 -10.17 3.81 -0.21
C LEU A 14 -10.55 3.90 -1.69
N THR A 15 -10.13 4.95 -2.40
CA THR A 15 -10.48 5.13 -3.82
C THR A 15 -9.76 4.17 -4.73
N ASP A 16 -8.54 3.77 -4.37
CA ASP A 16 -7.76 2.78 -5.11
C ASP A 16 -8.15 1.33 -4.74
N PHE A 17 -9.21 1.14 -3.93
CA PHE A 17 -9.67 -0.14 -3.40
C PHE A 17 -8.53 -0.99 -2.80
N MET A 18 -7.57 -0.33 -2.16
CA MET A 18 -6.45 -1.02 -1.53
C MET A 18 -6.97 -1.78 -0.32
N LYS A 19 -6.69 -3.09 -0.27
CA LYS A 19 -7.05 -3.98 0.86
C LYS A 19 -6.61 -3.41 2.22
N ASN A 20 -5.50 -2.66 2.19
CA ASN A 20 -4.93 -1.87 3.28
C ASN A 20 -5.94 -0.97 4.01
N ALA A 21 -6.86 -0.34 3.27
CA ALA A 21 -7.81 0.61 3.86
C ALA A 21 -8.69 -0.04 4.93
N ILE A 22 -9.12 -1.28 4.70
CA ILE A 22 -9.96 -2.05 5.63
C ILE A 22 -9.12 -2.48 6.85
N GLY A 23 -7.88 -2.91 6.63
CA GLY A 23 -6.97 -3.38 7.68
C GLY A 23 -6.65 -2.32 8.74
N ILE A 24 -6.66 -1.03 8.38
CA ILE A 24 -6.39 0.08 9.30
C ILE A 24 -7.38 0.12 10.47
N CYS A 25 -8.66 -0.21 10.26
CA CYS A 25 -9.66 -0.26 11.33
C CYS A 25 -9.29 -1.31 12.40
N TRP A 26 -8.92 -2.51 11.93
CA TRP A 26 -8.49 -3.61 12.79
C TRP A 26 -7.16 -3.31 13.47
N LEU A 27 -6.23 -2.67 12.76
CA LEU A 27 -4.95 -2.24 13.29
C LEU A 27 -5.11 -1.22 14.42
N PHE A 28 -5.95 -0.19 14.28
CA PHE A 28 -6.23 0.75 15.38
C PHE A 28 -6.85 0.06 16.59
N SER A 29 -7.77 -0.88 16.35
CA SER A 29 -8.42 -1.65 17.42
C SER A 29 -7.40 -2.52 18.16
N PHE A 30 -6.50 -3.18 17.42
CA PHE A 30 -5.38 -3.92 17.98
C PHE A 30 -4.45 -3.02 18.82
N ILE A 31 -4.02 -1.87 18.27
CA ILE A 31 -3.14 -0.93 18.98
C ILE A 31 -3.79 -0.44 20.28
N TYR A 32 -5.10 -0.15 20.25
CA TYR A 32 -5.86 0.25 21.43
C TYR A 32 -5.81 -0.82 22.53
N TYR A 33 -6.16 -2.07 22.21
CA TYR A 33 -6.16 -3.14 23.22
C TYR A 33 -4.75 -3.54 23.65
N LEU A 34 -3.75 -3.46 22.76
CA LEU A 34 -2.35 -3.65 23.11
C LEU A 34 -1.88 -2.59 24.14
N HIS A 35 -2.29 -1.34 23.93
CA HIS A 35 -2.02 -0.25 24.86
C HIS A 35 -2.77 -0.45 26.19
N GLU A 36 -4.03 -0.85 26.16
CA GLU A 36 -4.83 -1.15 27.37
C GLU A 36 -4.16 -2.25 28.21
N ILE A 37 -3.75 -3.37 27.61
CA ILE A 37 -3.08 -4.49 28.29
C ILE A 37 -1.78 -4.03 28.97
N THR A 38 -1.08 -3.06 28.37
CA THR A 38 0.21 -2.58 28.88
C THR A 38 0.04 -1.83 30.21
N PHE A 39 -1.04 -1.05 30.36
CA PHE A 39 -1.19 -0.13 31.49
C PHE A 39 -2.36 -0.45 32.42
N SER A 40 -3.29 -1.31 32.01
CA SER A 40 -4.37 -1.79 32.86
C SER A 40 -4.03 -3.16 33.44
N ASP A 41 -4.60 -3.49 34.59
CA ASP A 41 -4.54 -4.86 35.12
C ASP A 41 -5.10 -5.84 34.10
N SER A 42 -4.48 -7.04 34.06
CA SER A 42 -4.64 -8.11 33.07
C SER A 42 -6.09 -8.55 32.81
N LYS A 43 -6.89 -7.75 32.10
CA LYS A 43 -8.23 -8.17 31.66
C LYS A 43 -8.07 -9.20 30.56
N LYS A 44 -8.51 -10.44 30.82
CA LYS A 44 -8.55 -11.51 29.81
C LYS A 44 -9.28 -11.06 28.54
N SER A 45 -10.34 -10.26 28.69
CA SER A 45 -11.09 -9.67 27.58
C SER A 45 -10.20 -8.86 26.63
N SER A 46 -9.37 -7.96 27.16
CA SER A 46 -8.47 -7.14 26.33
C SER A 46 -7.43 -8.00 25.60
N THR A 47 -6.92 -9.07 26.23
CA THR A 47 -6.01 -10.03 25.54
C THR A 47 -6.71 -10.77 24.40
N ILE A 48 -7.95 -11.23 24.62
CA ILE A 48 -8.75 -11.90 23.59
C ILE A 48 -9.03 -10.95 22.43
N LEU A 49 -9.45 -9.71 22.73
CA LEU A 49 -9.77 -8.70 21.73
C LEU A 49 -8.52 -8.26 20.95
N ALA A 50 -7.38 -8.02 21.63
CA ALA A 50 -6.11 -7.74 20.95
C ALA A 50 -5.72 -8.89 20.01
N THR A 51 -5.81 -10.13 20.48
CA THR A 51 -5.49 -11.31 19.65
C THR A 51 -6.44 -11.42 18.45
N PHE A 52 -7.74 -11.22 18.67
CA PHE A 52 -8.75 -11.24 17.62
C PHE A 52 -8.49 -10.18 16.54
N PHE A 53 -8.25 -8.93 16.93
CA PHE A 53 -7.96 -7.85 15.99
C PHE A 53 -6.61 -8.02 15.28
N LEU A 54 -5.60 -8.58 15.95
CA LEU A 54 -4.33 -8.94 15.32
C LEU A 54 -4.53 -9.96 14.18
N LEU A 55 -5.33 -11.00 14.43
CA LEU A 55 -5.64 -12.01 13.41
C LEU A 55 -6.51 -11.45 12.28
N LEU A 56 -7.51 -10.61 12.59
CA LEU A 56 -8.30 -9.92 11.57
C LEU A 56 -7.42 -9.04 10.66
N THR A 57 -6.45 -8.34 11.24
CA THR A 57 -5.46 -7.56 10.48
C THR A 57 -4.64 -8.46 9.54
N GLY A 58 -4.25 -9.65 10.02
CA GLY A 58 -3.63 -10.72 9.23
C GLY A 58 -4.47 -11.22 8.06
N LEU A 59 -5.76 -11.40 8.29
CA LEU A 59 -6.72 -11.88 7.29
C LEU A 59 -7.02 -10.83 6.21
N THR A 60 -6.87 -9.54 6.49
CA THR A 60 -7.17 -8.48 5.50
C THR A 60 -6.02 -8.23 4.53
N HIS A 61 -4.82 -8.00 5.04
CA HIS A 61 -3.68 -7.65 4.20
C HIS A 61 -2.34 -7.80 4.93
N ILE A 62 -1.33 -8.29 4.21
CA ILE A 62 -0.03 -8.63 4.79
C ILE A 62 0.75 -7.41 5.31
N LEU A 63 0.59 -6.23 4.69
CA LEU A 63 1.28 -5.01 5.13
C LEU A 63 0.74 -4.50 6.48
N ASP A 64 -0.59 -4.52 6.67
CA ASP A 64 -1.19 -4.12 7.96
C ASP A 64 -0.78 -5.09 9.06
N PHE A 65 -0.75 -6.39 8.73
CA PHE A 65 -0.31 -7.42 9.65
C PHE A 65 1.15 -7.25 10.06
N GLY A 66 2.04 -7.02 9.09
CA GLY A 66 3.44 -6.69 9.35
C GLY A 66 3.57 -5.47 10.27
N LEU A 67 2.79 -4.42 10.03
CA LEU A 67 2.78 -3.22 10.86
C LEU A 67 2.28 -3.51 12.30
N ALA A 68 1.24 -4.33 12.45
CA ALA A 68 0.76 -4.79 13.75
C ALA A 68 1.84 -5.56 14.52
N LEU A 69 2.59 -6.44 13.85
CA LEU A 69 3.70 -7.18 14.46
C LEU A 69 4.85 -6.25 14.87
N VAL A 70 5.16 -5.22 14.08
CA VAL A 70 6.15 -4.19 14.46
C VAL A 70 5.66 -3.39 15.68
N TYR A 71 4.38 -3.01 15.73
CA TYR A 71 3.78 -2.40 16.93
C TYR A 71 3.95 -3.31 18.16
N LEU A 72 3.64 -4.60 18.03
CA LEU A 72 3.78 -5.57 19.11
C LEU A 72 5.24 -5.69 19.60
N ALA A 73 6.19 -5.76 18.67
CA ALA A 73 7.61 -5.86 18.98
C ALA A 73 8.13 -4.60 19.69
N LEU A 74 7.78 -3.41 19.19
CA LEU A 74 8.17 -2.14 19.81
C LEU A 74 7.54 -1.96 21.19
N TYR A 75 6.25 -2.25 21.36
CA TYR A 75 5.58 -2.24 22.67
C TYR A 75 6.27 -3.20 23.63
N THR A 76 6.61 -4.41 23.19
CA THR A 76 7.33 -5.39 24.00
C THR A 76 8.67 -4.84 24.47
N GLY A 77 9.48 -4.29 23.55
CA GLY A 77 10.76 -3.66 23.88
C GLY A 77 10.60 -2.55 24.92
N MET A 78 9.64 -1.65 24.72
CA MET A 78 9.38 -0.54 25.64
C MET A 78 8.88 -1.02 27.01
N VAL A 79 8.00 -2.02 27.05
CA VAL A 79 7.53 -2.64 28.30
C VAL A 79 8.69 -3.22 29.10
N LEU A 80 9.65 -3.86 28.42
CA LEU A 80 10.85 -4.41 29.06
C LEU A 80 11.77 -3.30 29.58
N ILE A 81 11.99 -2.25 28.78
CA ILE A 81 12.85 -1.10 29.15
C ILE A 81 12.28 -0.33 30.35
N PHE A 82 10.98 -0.03 30.34
CA PHE A 82 10.32 0.79 31.37
C PHE A 82 9.71 -0.01 32.52
N ASN A 83 9.82 -1.35 32.44
CA ASN A 83 9.29 -2.33 33.39
C ASN A 83 7.81 -2.10 33.75
N VAL A 84 6.98 -1.82 32.74
CA VAL A 84 5.55 -1.52 32.91
C VAL A 84 4.74 -2.81 32.81
N ASN A 85 4.07 -3.21 33.91
CA ASN A 85 3.20 -4.39 33.96
C ASN A 85 3.76 -5.66 33.26
N ARG A 86 5.08 -5.85 33.34
CA ARG A 86 5.83 -6.82 32.52
C ARG A 86 5.25 -8.23 32.60
N ARG A 87 4.90 -8.69 33.80
CA ARG A 87 4.39 -10.06 33.98
C ARG A 87 3.06 -10.30 33.28
N SER A 88 2.12 -9.35 33.36
CA SER A 88 0.83 -9.47 32.68
C SER A 88 1.02 -9.39 31.17
N PHE A 89 1.78 -8.39 30.71
CA PHE A 89 2.03 -8.17 29.30
C PHE A 89 2.70 -9.39 28.65
N MET A 90 3.71 -10.00 29.27
CA MET A 90 4.39 -11.19 28.74
C MET A 90 3.46 -12.42 28.63
N LYS A 91 2.48 -12.55 29.52
CA LYS A 91 1.46 -13.61 29.40
C LYS A 91 0.57 -13.37 28.17
N ALA A 92 0.10 -12.13 27.99
CA ALA A 92 -0.69 -11.76 26.81
C ALA A 92 0.11 -11.92 25.51
N LEU A 93 1.38 -11.51 25.52
CA LEU A 93 2.31 -11.70 24.41
C LEU A 93 2.47 -13.18 24.04
N SER A 94 2.59 -14.06 25.04
CA SER A 94 2.69 -15.51 24.80
C SER A 94 1.45 -16.05 24.09
N VAL A 95 0.25 -15.59 24.49
CA VAL A 95 -1.01 -15.96 23.83
C VAL A 95 -1.05 -15.44 22.40
N MET A 96 -0.67 -14.18 22.16
CA MET A 96 -0.65 -13.59 20.82
C MET A 96 0.34 -14.29 19.90
N ILE A 97 1.55 -14.62 20.38
CA ILE A 97 2.56 -15.36 19.60
C ILE A 97 2.05 -16.76 19.24
N LEU A 98 1.44 -17.47 20.20
CA LEU A 98 0.86 -18.79 19.93
C LEU A 98 -0.25 -18.70 18.87
N ALA A 99 -1.15 -17.72 18.99
CA ALA A 99 -2.23 -17.51 18.04
C ALA A 99 -1.72 -17.15 16.64
N VAL A 100 -0.74 -16.25 16.54
CA VAL A 100 -0.09 -15.88 15.26
C VAL A 100 0.60 -17.09 14.64
N SER A 101 1.32 -17.88 15.44
CA SER A 101 2.02 -19.08 14.94
C SER A 101 1.03 -20.12 14.41
N ALA A 102 -0.06 -20.37 15.14
CA ALA A 102 -1.12 -21.26 14.69
C ALA A 102 -1.80 -20.74 13.42
N PHE A 103 -2.08 -19.43 13.35
CA PHE A 103 -2.65 -18.79 12.18
C PHE A 103 -1.76 -18.94 10.93
N VAL A 104 -0.47 -18.63 11.05
CA VAL A 104 0.50 -18.78 9.95
C VAL A 104 0.63 -20.24 9.52
N LEU A 105 0.70 -21.18 10.47
CA LEU A 105 0.75 -22.60 10.17
C LEU A 105 -0.48 -23.03 9.35
N VAL A 106 -1.69 -22.71 9.83
CA VAL A 106 -2.94 -23.03 9.14
C VAL A 106 -3.00 -22.38 7.75
N ALA A 107 -2.61 -21.11 7.64
CA ALA A 107 -2.60 -20.38 6.38
C ALA A 107 -1.69 -21.06 5.34
N ILE A 108 -0.50 -21.48 5.75
CA ILE A 108 0.46 -22.14 4.86
C ILE A 108 0.01 -23.57 4.52
N THR A 109 -0.51 -24.34 5.47
CA THR A 109 -0.84 -25.76 5.25
C THR A 109 -2.15 -25.97 4.50
N LEU A 110 -3.18 -25.16 4.80
CA LEU A 110 -4.53 -25.37 4.25
C LEU A 110 -4.86 -24.40 3.11
N PHE A 111 -4.20 -23.24 3.07
CA PHE A 111 -4.55 -22.16 2.15
C PHE A 111 -3.34 -21.61 1.37
N SER A 112 -2.30 -22.43 1.17
CA SER A 112 -1.07 -22.03 0.49
C SER A 112 -1.28 -21.18 -0.78
N PRO A 113 -2.22 -21.53 -1.70
CA PRO A 113 -2.45 -20.72 -2.90
C PRO A 113 -2.98 -19.31 -2.64
N LEU A 114 -3.71 -19.11 -1.54
CA LEU A 114 -4.30 -17.82 -1.15
C LEU A 114 -3.32 -16.91 -0.38
N PHE A 115 -2.23 -17.48 0.12
CA PHE A 115 -1.25 -16.78 0.97
C PHE A 115 0.14 -16.67 0.33
N THR A 116 0.22 -16.68 -1.00
CA THR A 116 1.46 -16.46 -1.77
C THR A 116 2.10 -15.09 -1.49
N ASP A 117 1.31 -14.13 -1.00
CA ASP A 117 1.74 -12.80 -0.59
C ASP A 117 2.84 -12.80 0.49
N PHE A 118 2.98 -13.84 1.31
CA PHE A 118 4.12 -13.96 2.24
C PHE A 118 5.47 -13.97 1.51
N GLY A 119 5.52 -14.48 0.28
CA GLY A 119 6.72 -14.44 -0.56
C GLY A 119 7.17 -13.01 -0.91
N LYS A 120 6.25 -12.03 -0.87
CA LYS A 120 6.58 -10.62 -1.12
C LYS A 120 7.47 -10.03 -0.03
N ILE A 121 7.39 -10.53 1.20
CA ILE A 121 8.28 -10.11 2.29
C ILE A 121 9.72 -10.54 1.99
N LEU A 122 9.90 -11.77 1.51
CA LEU A 122 11.21 -12.28 1.12
C LEU A 122 11.77 -11.51 -0.08
N SER A 123 10.94 -11.25 -1.10
CA SER A 123 11.32 -10.40 -2.23
C SER A 123 11.75 -8.99 -1.78
N PHE A 124 11.04 -8.40 -0.82
CA PHE A 124 11.39 -7.09 -0.27
C PHE A 124 12.75 -7.10 0.45
N ILE A 125 13.01 -8.10 1.32
CA ILE A 125 14.30 -8.24 2.00
C ILE A 125 15.43 -8.46 1.00
N ASN A 126 15.20 -9.29 -0.02
CA ASN A 126 16.17 -9.51 -1.09
C ASN A 126 16.46 -8.21 -1.85
N ASN A 127 15.44 -7.39 -2.13
CA ASN A 127 15.62 -6.09 -2.80
C ASN A 127 16.37 -5.06 -1.94
N LEU A 128 16.31 -5.15 -0.61
CA LEU A 128 17.07 -4.28 0.30
C LEU A 128 18.53 -4.72 0.48
N THR A 129 18.81 -6.02 0.33
CA THR A 129 20.13 -6.62 0.60
C THR A 129 20.92 -6.89 -0.68
N ALA A 130 20.24 -7.02 -1.82
CA ALA A 130 20.88 -7.03 -3.12
C ALA A 130 21.61 -5.68 -3.29
N PRO A 131 22.91 -5.69 -3.68
CA PRO A 131 23.52 -4.50 -4.22
C PRO A 131 22.61 -3.97 -5.32
N GLN A 132 22.40 -2.65 -5.38
CA GLN A 132 21.86 -2.05 -6.60
C GLN A 132 22.90 -2.27 -7.70
N SER A 133 22.93 -3.47 -8.28
CA SER A 133 23.59 -3.72 -9.54
C SER A 133 22.83 -2.89 -10.55
N GLY A 134 23.41 -1.73 -10.88
CA GLY A 134 23.05 -1.04 -12.11
C GLY A 134 23.02 -2.06 -13.24
N GLU A 135 21.98 -1.96 -14.06
CA GLU A 135 21.82 -2.61 -15.37
C GLU A 135 22.90 -3.65 -15.70
N ASP A 136 22.55 -4.93 -15.63
CA ASP A 136 23.42 -6.04 -16.05
C ASP A 136 24.04 -5.73 -17.44
N PRO A 137 25.38 -5.60 -17.55
CA PRO A 137 26.03 -5.26 -18.81
C PRO A 137 26.14 -6.42 -19.81
N THR A 138 25.51 -7.57 -19.56
CA THR A 138 25.69 -8.77 -20.41
C THR A 138 24.68 -8.92 -21.54
N SER A 139 23.88 -7.90 -21.83
CA SER A 139 23.20 -7.83 -23.12
C SER A 139 24.22 -7.44 -24.22
N PRO A 140 24.34 -8.19 -25.33
CA PRO A 140 25.28 -7.87 -26.39
C PRO A 140 25.03 -6.46 -26.91
N SER A 141 26.04 -5.61 -26.80
CA SER A 141 26.01 -4.21 -27.22
C SER A 141 26.11 -4.11 -28.74
N ILE A 142 24.95 -3.99 -29.40
CA ILE A 142 24.90 -3.49 -30.77
C ILE A 142 25.18 -1.97 -30.74
N PRO A 143 26.09 -1.43 -31.59
CA PRO A 143 26.40 0.00 -31.58
C PRO A 143 25.16 0.84 -31.95
N ARG A 144 24.64 1.62 -31.00
CA ARG A 144 23.49 2.52 -31.23
C ARG A 144 23.95 3.89 -31.73
N PHE A 145 23.98 4.07 -33.05
CA PHE A 145 24.01 5.39 -33.66
C PHE A 145 22.58 5.94 -33.78
N ALA A 146 22.06 6.53 -32.70
CA ALA A 146 21.03 7.58 -32.70
C ALA A 146 20.64 7.93 -31.25
N PRO A 147 20.48 9.21 -30.88
CA PRO A 147 19.87 9.56 -29.61
C PRO A 147 18.38 9.14 -29.66
N ARG A 148 18.04 8.05 -28.96
CA ARG A 148 16.65 7.70 -28.70
C ARG A 148 16.01 8.84 -27.90
N PRO A 149 14.82 9.33 -28.25
CA PRO A 149 14.02 10.11 -27.31
C PRO A 149 13.83 9.26 -26.04
N PRO A 150 13.87 9.88 -24.85
CA PRO A 150 13.70 9.14 -23.60
C PRO A 150 12.41 8.31 -23.69
N PRO A 151 12.42 7.04 -23.24
CA PRO A 151 11.23 6.21 -23.27
C PRO A 151 10.09 6.97 -22.56
N PRO A 152 8.85 6.91 -23.08
CA PRO A 152 7.71 7.46 -22.37
C PRO A 152 7.65 6.79 -21.00
N ARG A 153 7.92 7.59 -19.96
CA ARG A 153 7.93 7.13 -18.57
C ARG A 153 6.53 6.58 -18.25
N PRO A 154 6.41 5.39 -17.63
CA PRO A 154 5.12 4.84 -17.27
C PRO A 154 4.34 5.85 -16.41
N PRO A 155 3.00 5.90 -16.51
CA PRO A 155 2.17 6.81 -15.71
C PRO A 155 2.23 6.60 -14.18
N GLY A 156 3.07 5.70 -13.68
CA GLY A 156 3.31 5.46 -12.25
C GLY A 156 4.63 6.03 -11.70
N ASP A 157 5.53 6.53 -12.55
CA ASP A 157 6.93 6.84 -12.17
C ASP A 157 7.12 8.12 -11.34
N ARG A 158 6.02 8.82 -11.04
CA ARG A 158 5.98 9.85 -10.01
C ARG A 158 4.62 9.78 -9.37
N PHE A 159 4.44 8.91 -8.38
CA PHE A 159 3.46 9.23 -7.36
C PHE A 159 4.01 10.47 -6.64
N PRO A 160 3.40 11.65 -6.81
CA PRO A 160 3.88 12.79 -6.08
C PRO A 160 3.54 12.50 -4.62
N LEU A 161 4.55 12.54 -3.76
CA LEU A 161 4.44 12.47 -2.30
C LEU A 161 3.36 13.41 -1.70
N PHE A 162 2.79 14.29 -2.54
CA PHE A 162 1.54 15.03 -2.37
C PHE A 162 0.38 14.26 -1.75
N ALA A 163 0.15 12.96 -2.04
CA ALA A 163 -0.97 12.26 -1.39
C ALA A 163 -0.76 12.07 0.12
N VAL A 164 0.48 12.23 0.58
CA VAL A 164 0.90 12.22 1.98
C VAL A 164 1.27 13.64 2.45
N GLY A 165 0.96 14.67 1.66
CA GLY A 165 1.29 16.07 1.94
C GLY A 165 2.75 16.46 1.71
N GLY A 166 3.58 15.57 1.15
CA GLY A 166 5.00 15.81 0.90
C GLY A 166 5.91 15.44 2.07
N TRP A 167 7.22 15.39 1.79
CA TRP A 167 8.24 15.08 2.81
C TRP A 167 8.27 16.10 3.94
N SER A 168 7.93 17.36 3.65
CA SER A 168 7.78 18.41 4.66
C SER A 168 6.70 18.06 5.68
N THR A 169 5.54 17.57 5.25
CA THR A 169 4.45 17.15 6.14
C THR A 169 4.87 15.96 6.99
N VAL A 170 5.50 14.95 6.39
CA VAL A 170 6.03 13.78 7.12
C VAL A 170 7.04 14.22 8.18
N LEU A 171 8.03 15.02 7.81
CA LEU A 171 9.05 15.51 8.74
C LEU A 171 8.45 16.35 9.86
N LEU A 172 7.45 17.17 9.57
CA LEU A 172 6.76 17.97 10.59
C LEU A 172 6.03 17.08 11.60
N ILE A 173 5.27 16.09 11.14
CA ILE A 173 4.55 15.14 12.00
C ILE A 173 5.53 14.35 12.87
N LEU A 174 6.61 13.82 12.29
CA LEU A 174 7.61 13.06 13.03
C LEU A 174 8.36 13.93 14.03
N SER A 175 8.75 15.15 13.65
CA SER A 175 9.38 16.11 14.57
C SER A 175 8.46 16.45 15.74
N PHE A 176 7.16 16.64 15.47
CA PHE A 176 6.16 16.86 16.52
C PHE A 176 6.02 15.64 17.44
N GLY A 177 6.02 14.43 16.88
CA GLY A 177 6.04 13.18 17.66
C GLY A 177 7.27 13.03 18.56
N ILE A 178 8.46 13.41 18.08
CA ILE A 178 9.69 13.44 18.87
C ILE A 178 9.57 14.45 20.02
N ILE A 179 9.13 15.67 19.72
CA ILE A 179 8.96 16.73 20.74
C ILE A 179 7.98 16.29 21.82
N LEU A 180 6.82 15.73 21.44
CA LEU A 180 5.84 15.22 22.38
C LEU A 180 6.39 14.05 23.19
N SER A 181 7.18 13.16 22.59
CA SER A 181 7.84 12.05 23.30
C SER A 181 8.81 12.57 24.36
N LEU A 182 9.63 13.57 24.02
CA LEU A 182 10.55 14.21 24.97
C LEU A 182 9.80 14.93 26.09
N TYR A 183 8.68 15.58 25.76
CA TYR A 183 7.79 16.20 26.75
C TYR A 183 7.18 15.16 27.70
N ALA A 184 6.60 14.08 27.19
CA ALA A 184 6.02 13.00 27.99
C ALA A 184 7.07 12.32 28.88
N TRP A 185 8.30 12.14 28.38
CA TRP A 185 9.43 11.69 29.20
C TRP A 185 9.69 12.68 30.34
N LYS A 186 9.85 13.97 30.04
CA LYS A 186 10.10 15.00 31.06
C LYS A 186 9.01 15.02 32.15
N GLN A 187 7.75 14.82 31.77
CA GLN A 187 6.61 14.74 32.69
C GLN A 187 6.47 13.38 33.39
N ARG A 188 7.34 12.41 33.07
CA ARG A 188 7.30 11.01 33.58
C ARG A 188 5.97 10.30 33.26
N GLU A 189 5.29 10.73 32.21
CA GLU A 189 4.01 10.19 31.75
C GLU A 189 4.30 8.97 30.86
N LYS A 190 4.34 7.79 31.48
CA LYS A 190 4.78 6.56 30.81
C LYS A 190 3.82 6.10 29.72
N GLN A 191 2.51 6.36 29.84
CA GLN A 191 1.51 5.89 28.88
C GLN A 191 1.70 6.57 27.54
N GLY A 192 1.69 7.91 27.54
CA GLY A 192 1.94 8.72 26.36
C GLY A 192 3.34 8.56 25.81
N LEU A 193 4.36 8.48 26.67
CA LEU A 193 5.73 8.24 26.19
C LEU A 193 5.83 6.97 25.34
N LEU A 194 5.26 5.86 25.84
CA LEU A 194 5.34 4.56 25.16
C LEU A 194 4.55 4.59 23.84
N LEU A 195 3.37 5.20 23.84
CA LEU A 195 2.54 5.37 22.65
C LEU A 195 3.23 6.25 21.59
N LEU A 196 3.76 7.41 21.99
CA LEU A 196 4.36 8.40 21.09
C LEU A 196 5.68 7.93 20.51
N VAL A 197 6.57 7.34 21.31
CA VAL A 197 7.84 6.79 20.81
C VAL A 197 7.55 5.68 19.80
N THR A 198 6.60 4.79 20.10
CA THR A 198 6.22 3.73 19.17
C THR A 198 5.64 4.29 17.88
N ALA A 199 4.69 5.22 17.96
CA ALA A 199 4.07 5.83 16.77
C ALA A 199 5.10 6.60 15.93
N THR A 200 5.98 7.38 16.55
CA THR A 200 7.04 8.13 15.85
C THR A 200 8.05 7.19 15.18
N THR A 201 8.45 6.12 15.87
CA THR A 201 9.35 5.10 15.31
C THR A 201 8.71 4.42 14.10
N ILE A 202 7.44 4.04 14.21
CA ILE A 202 6.71 3.42 13.11
C ILE A 202 6.55 4.37 11.93
N GLY A 203 6.18 5.63 12.18
CA GLY A 203 6.12 6.65 11.13
C GLY A 203 7.46 6.81 10.42
N SER A 204 8.57 6.74 11.15
CA SER A 204 9.92 6.80 10.57
C SER A 204 10.25 5.57 9.73
N ILE A 205 9.82 4.38 10.16
CA ILE A 205 10.01 3.11 9.41
C ILE A 205 9.22 3.13 8.10
N VAL A 206 7.92 3.44 8.15
CA VAL A 206 7.05 3.36 6.95
C VAL A 206 7.31 4.48 5.94
N CYS A 207 7.97 5.56 6.37
CA CYS A 207 8.41 6.64 5.49
C CYS A 207 9.94 6.65 5.30
N PHE A 208 10.64 5.54 5.54
CA PHE A 208 12.09 5.53 5.44
C PHE A 208 12.55 5.69 3.97
N PRO A 209 13.41 6.69 3.64
CA PRO A 209 13.71 7.04 2.25
C PRO A 209 14.54 5.98 1.50
N LEU A 210 15.14 5.01 2.19
CA LEU A 210 15.88 3.91 1.56
C LEU A 210 14.96 2.75 1.10
N ILE A 211 13.66 2.80 1.39
CA ILE A 211 12.71 1.82 0.88
C ILE A 211 12.59 2.01 -0.65
N PRO A 212 12.69 0.94 -1.46
CA PRO A 212 12.54 1.04 -2.91
C PRO A 212 11.18 1.66 -3.30
N SER A 213 11.16 2.47 -4.36
CA SER A 213 10.00 3.28 -4.76
C SER A 213 8.70 2.50 -4.89
N ASP A 214 8.78 1.26 -5.39
CA ASP A 214 7.63 0.38 -5.62
C ASP A 214 6.90 0.01 -4.32
N TYR A 215 7.65 -0.10 -3.23
CA TYR A 215 7.13 -0.39 -1.90
C TYR A 215 6.84 0.91 -1.15
N LEU A 216 7.71 1.90 -1.25
CA LEU A 216 7.64 3.16 -0.50
C LEU A 216 6.27 3.83 -0.64
N MET A 217 5.66 3.76 -1.82
CA MET A 217 4.29 4.26 -2.03
C MET A 217 3.31 3.61 -1.04
N ARG A 218 3.25 2.28 -1.00
CA ARG A 218 2.31 1.54 -0.15
C ARG A 218 2.61 1.70 1.33
N PHE A 219 3.89 1.73 1.70
CA PHE A 219 4.31 1.96 3.08
C PHE A 219 3.98 3.39 3.53
N SER A 220 4.25 4.41 2.70
CA SER A 220 3.99 5.81 3.06
C SER A 220 2.50 6.11 3.29
N LEU A 221 1.58 5.40 2.63
CA LEU A 221 0.15 5.52 2.89
C LEU A 221 -0.22 5.09 4.33
N MET A 222 0.57 4.23 4.96
CA MET A 222 0.36 3.81 6.35
C MET A 222 0.72 4.88 7.37
N ILE A 223 1.33 6.00 6.98
CA ILE A 223 1.61 7.12 7.89
C ILE A 223 0.34 7.63 8.59
N VAL A 224 -0.84 7.39 8.01
CA VAL A 224 -2.13 7.76 8.63
C VAL A 224 -2.26 7.23 10.05
N VAL A 225 -1.74 6.03 10.35
CA VAL A 225 -1.84 5.40 11.67
C VAL A 225 -1.03 6.17 12.71
N PRO A 226 0.31 6.28 12.59
CA PRO A 226 1.11 7.05 13.54
C PRO A 226 0.79 8.54 13.53
N ALA A 227 0.46 9.15 12.38
CA ALA A 227 0.09 10.57 12.33
C ALA A 227 -1.18 10.85 13.12
N ALA A 228 -2.22 10.02 12.97
CA ALA A 228 -3.45 10.18 13.74
C ALA A 228 -3.20 10.04 15.25
N ILE A 229 -2.33 9.11 15.67
CA ILE A 229 -1.96 8.94 17.08
C ILE A 229 -1.22 10.18 17.61
N ILE A 230 -0.16 10.61 16.93
CA ILE A 230 0.68 11.74 17.35
C ILE A 230 -0.15 13.03 17.47
N LEU A 231 -0.90 13.35 16.42
CA LEU A 231 -1.71 14.58 16.37
C LEU A 231 -2.86 14.54 17.40
N SER A 232 -3.54 13.40 17.54
CA SER A 232 -4.63 13.28 18.52
C SER A 232 -4.12 13.37 19.95
N TYR A 233 -2.98 12.76 20.26
CA TYR A 233 -2.37 12.86 21.59
C TYR A 233 -1.98 14.32 21.89
N GLY A 234 -1.31 15.00 20.96
CA GLY A 234 -0.92 16.40 21.14
C GLY A 234 -2.10 17.34 21.40
N ILE A 235 -3.21 17.17 20.67
CA ILE A 235 -4.44 17.92 20.90
C ILE A 235 -5.05 17.59 22.26
N SER A 236 -5.10 16.30 22.61
CA SER A 236 -5.66 15.83 23.88
C SER A 236 -4.89 16.40 25.07
N GLU A 237 -3.56 16.42 25.00
CA GLU A 237 -2.69 16.91 26.08
C GLU A 237 -2.95 18.39 26.39
N ILE A 238 -3.11 19.23 25.36
CA ILE A 238 -3.45 20.66 25.53
C ILE A 238 -4.85 20.80 26.13
N TRP A 239 -5.79 19.95 25.71
CA TRP A 239 -7.17 19.99 26.17
C TRP A 239 -7.32 19.61 27.65
N THR A 240 -6.58 18.60 28.12
CA THR A 240 -6.71 18.05 29.49
C THR A 240 -5.96 18.86 30.54
N HIS A 241 -4.77 19.39 30.21
CA HIS A 241 -3.88 19.98 31.21
C HIS A 241 -4.05 21.48 31.46
N THR A 242 -5.04 22.13 30.83
CA THR A 242 -5.07 23.60 30.81
C THR A 242 -6.40 24.24 31.21
N MET A 243 -6.32 25.31 32.02
CA MET A 243 -7.47 26.12 32.45
C MET A 243 -8.07 26.92 31.29
N GLY A 244 -9.41 27.01 31.27
CA GLY A 244 -10.25 27.91 30.46
C GLY A 244 -9.74 28.28 29.06
N ASP A 245 -8.94 29.34 29.00
CA ASP A 245 -8.50 30.02 27.77
C ASP A 245 -7.69 29.13 26.82
N LEU A 246 -6.98 28.12 27.33
CA LEU A 246 -6.18 27.21 26.51
C LEU A 246 -7.00 26.06 25.89
N LYS A 247 -8.24 25.84 26.33
CA LYS A 247 -9.18 24.97 25.58
C LYS A 247 -9.57 25.60 24.26
N ILE A 248 -9.66 26.93 24.20
CA ILE A 248 -9.85 27.66 22.94
C ILE A 248 -8.63 27.44 22.04
N VAL A 249 -7.41 27.46 22.59
CA VAL A 249 -6.19 27.15 21.82
C VAL A 249 -6.24 25.72 21.25
N ALA A 250 -6.59 24.72 22.06
CA ALA A 250 -6.74 23.34 21.59
C ALA A 250 -7.81 23.20 20.49
N LEU A 251 -8.94 23.91 20.64
CA LEU A 251 -10.00 23.95 19.64
C LEU A 251 -9.50 24.59 18.33
N VAL A 252 -8.83 25.74 18.40
CA VAL A 252 -8.26 26.44 17.25
C VAL A 252 -7.23 25.56 16.53
N LEU A 253 -6.33 24.91 17.27
CA LEU A 253 -5.37 23.96 16.72
C LEU A 253 -6.06 22.78 16.04
N THR A 254 -7.10 22.22 16.65
CA THR A 254 -7.90 21.15 16.06
C THR A 254 -8.52 21.57 14.74
N VAL A 255 -9.10 22.78 14.68
CA VAL A 255 -9.66 23.34 13.45
C VAL A 255 -8.57 23.52 12.39
N ILE A 256 -7.41 24.10 12.74
CA ILE A 256 -6.29 24.28 11.80
C ILE A 256 -5.81 22.94 11.23
N VAL A 257 -5.56 21.94 12.08
CA VAL A 257 -5.09 20.61 11.66
C VAL A 257 -6.13 19.93 10.77
N LEU A 258 -7.41 20.01 11.13
CA LEU A 258 -8.48 19.45 10.30
C LEU A 258 -8.61 20.21 8.97
N SER A 259 -8.53 21.53 8.95
CA SER A 259 -8.58 22.32 7.72
C SER A 259 -7.44 21.95 6.76
N ILE A 260 -6.21 21.79 7.27
CA ILE A 260 -5.07 21.34 6.46
C ILE A 260 -5.33 19.93 5.91
N SER A 261 -5.82 19.01 6.73
CA SER A 261 -6.14 17.63 6.33
C SER A 261 -7.22 17.59 5.25
N VAL A 262 -8.26 18.43 5.37
CA VAL A 262 -9.32 18.59 4.36
C VAL A 262 -8.76 19.17 3.06
N ILE A 263 -7.93 20.21 3.11
CA ILE A 263 -7.32 20.80 1.91
C ILE A 263 -6.46 19.77 1.17
N GLN A 264 -5.64 19.01 1.90
CA GLN A 264 -4.83 17.93 1.32
C GLN A 264 -5.72 16.84 0.71
N THR A 265 -6.77 16.43 1.41
CA THR A 265 -7.75 15.46 0.90
C THR A 265 -8.42 15.96 -0.38
N MET A 266 -8.85 17.21 -0.43
CA MET A 266 -9.44 17.80 -1.63
C MET A 266 -8.46 17.84 -2.80
N SER A 267 -7.16 18.07 -2.54
CA SER A 267 -6.12 17.99 -3.56
C SER A 267 -5.99 16.57 -4.12
N VAL A 268 -6.03 15.55 -3.25
CA VAL A 268 -6.01 14.14 -3.67
C VAL A 268 -7.26 13.75 -4.45
N ILE A 269 -8.45 14.14 -4.00
CA ILE A 269 -9.71 13.87 -4.70
C ILE A 269 -9.69 14.41 -6.13
N LYS A 270 -9.12 15.60 -6.37
CA LYS A 270 -8.99 16.15 -7.73
C LYS A 270 -8.06 15.35 -8.64
N SER A 271 -7.15 14.56 -8.06
CA SER A 271 -6.25 13.68 -8.81
C SER A 271 -6.80 12.26 -8.99
N ILE A 272 -7.92 11.93 -8.35
CA ILE A 272 -8.57 10.62 -8.48
C ILE A 272 -9.47 10.69 -9.71
N HIS A 273 -9.16 9.85 -10.68
CA HIS A 273 -9.94 9.68 -11.91
C HIS A 273 -10.02 8.18 -12.25
N PRO A 274 -11.03 7.75 -13.02
CA PRO A 274 -11.08 6.39 -13.56
C PRO A 274 -9.79 6.04 -14.30
N THR A 275 -9.36 4.78 -14.23
CA THR A 275 -8.20 4.27 -14.97
C THR A 275 -8.51 4.02 -16.45
N ILE A 276 -9.80 4.03 -16.82
CA ILE A 276 -10.31 3.89 -18.19
C ILE A 276 -11.34 5.00 -18.46
N SER A 277 -11.30 5.58 -19.65
CA SER A 277 -12.35 6.52 -20.10
C SER A 277 -13.64 5.79 -20.45
N ASP A 278 -14.80 6.47 -20.37
CA ASP A 278 -16.10 5.89 -20.77
C ASP A 278 -16.10 5.32 -22.20
N ALA A 279 -15.47 6.04 -23.16
CA ALA A 279 -15.33 5.55 -24.53
C ALA A 279 -14.49 4.27 -24.61
N GLY A 280 -13.40 4.20 -23.84
CA GLY A 280 -12.57 3.01 -23.73
C GLY A 280 -13.31 1.84 -23.05
N TYR A 281 -14.14 2.10 -22.05
CA TYR A 281 -14.99 1.08 -21.44
C TYR A 281 -16.01 0.53 -22.45
N LEU A 282 -16.68 1.42 -23.20
CA LEU A 282 -17.61 1.00 -24.24
C LEU A 282 -16.93 0.21 -25.36
N ASP A 283 -15.68 0.56 -25.71
CA ASP A 283 -14.90 -0.24 -26.65
C ASP A 283 -14.72 -1.68 -26.16
N LEU A 284 -14.38 -1.88 -24.87
CA LEU A 284 -14.25 -3.21 -24.27
C LEU A 284 -15.58 -3.98 -24.34
N VAL A 285 -16.67 -3.35 -23.91
CA VAL A 285 -18.02 -3.96 -23.98
C VAL A 285 -18.39 -4.37 -25.41
N ASN A 286 -18.08 -3.53 -26.40
CA ASN A 286 -18.45 -3.77 -27.80
C ASN A 286 -17.53 -4.78 -28.51
N MET A 287 -16.28 -4.93 -28.08
CA MET A 287 -15.35 -5.89 -28.68
C MET A 287 -15.55 -7.32 -28.15
N LYS A 288 -16.24 -7.48 -27.01
CA LYS A 288 -16.45 -8.78 -26.36
C LYS A 288 -16.94 -9.87 -27.31
N ASP A 289 -17.94 -9.56 -28.13
CA ASP A 289 -18.53 -10.52 -29.08
C ASP A 289 -17.62 -10.80 -30.30
N GLN A 290 -16.52 -10.07 -30.45
CA GLN A 290 -15.56 -10.22 -31.54
C GLN A 290 -14.30 -10.98 -31.10
N ILE A 291 -14.16 -11.30 -29.81
CA ILE A 291 -13.05 -12.11 -29.31
C ILE A 291 -13.39 -13.59 -29.55
N PRO A 292 -12.61 -14.31 -30.38
CA PRO A 292 -12.84 -15.73 -30.60
C PRO A 292 -12.70 -16.54 -29.30
N SER A 293 -13.33 -17.71 -29.25
CA SER A 293 -13.11 -18.66 -28.15
C SER A 293 -11.65 -19.15 -28.12
N ASN A 294 -11.14 -19.50 -26.93
CA ASN A 294 -9.74 -19.89 -26.72
C ASN A 294 -8.72 -18.82 -27.16
N SER A 295 -9.03 -17.56 -26.83
CA SER A 295 -8.14 -16.42 -27.06
C SER A 295 -7.43 -15.98 -25.79
N ILE A 296 -6.21 -15.46 -25.95
CA ILE A 296 -5.52 -14.66 -24.93
C ILE A 296 -5.32 -13.23 -25.45
N VAL A 297 -5.53 -12.22 -24.61
CA VAL A 297 -5.31 -10.82 -24.97
C VAL A 297 -4.02 -10.31 -24.36
N ALA A 298 -3.11 -9.82 -25.19
CA ALA A 298 -1.88 -9.15 -24.79
C ALA A 298 -2.11 -7.64 -24.67
N VAL A 299 -1.82 -7.10 -23.49
CA VAL A 299 -1.90 -5.66 -23.20
C VAL A 299 -0.53 -5.08 -22.86
N THR A 300 -0.30 -3.87 -23.36
CA THR A 300 0.90 -3.07 -23.01
C THR A 300 0.67 -2.16 -21.81
N ASP A 301 -0.58 -1.84 -21.50
CA ASP A 301 -0.96 -1.03 -20.33
C ASP A 301 -1.55 -1.91 -19.22
N HIS A 302 -0.84 -1.98 -18.10
CA HIS A 302 -1.25 -2.73 -16.91
C HIS A 302 -2.57 -2.24 -16.31
N GLY A 303 -2.91 -0.95 -16.46
CA GLY A 303 -4.14 -0.39 -15.89
C GLY A 303 -5.41 -0.94 -16.54
N ILE A 304 -5.32 -1.37 -17.80
CA ILE A 304 -6.46 -1.87 -18.59
C ILE A 304 -6.65 -3.38 -18.40
N ARG A 305 -5.59 -4.11 -18.03
CA ARG A 305 -5.62 -5.56 -17.83
C ARG A 305 -6.85 -6.03 -17.05
N TYR A 306 -7.04 -5.47 -15.85
CA TYR A 306 -8.15 -5.86 -14.97
C TYR A 306 -9.53 -5.55 -15.56
N TRP A 307 -9.64 -4.50 -16.37
CA TRP A 307 -10.89 -4.17 -17.05
C TRP A 307 -11.26 -5.22 -18.10
N ILE A 308 -10.29 -5.71 -18.87
CA ILE A 308 -10.50 -6.78 -19.86
C ILE A 308 -10.86 -8.08 -19.16
N GLU A 309 -10.08 -8.50 -18.15
CA GLU A 309 -10.37 -9.70 -17.37
C GLU A 309 -11.80 -9.66 -16.77
N TYR A 310 -12.24 -8.48 -16.32
CA TYR A 310 -13.57 -8.28 -15.73
C TYR A 310 -14.72 -8.26 -16.76
N ILE A 311 -14.58 -7.48 -17.85
CA ILE A 311 -15.64 -7.25 -18.83
C ILE A 311 -15.74 -8.42 -19.81
N ASP A 312 -14.60 -8.80 -20.39
CA ASP A 312 -14.52 -9.75 -21.49
C ASP A 312 -14.42 -11.18 -20.99
N GLN A 313 -14.00 -11.38 -19.73
CA GLN A 313 -13.83 -12.69 -19.09
C GLN A 313 -12.86 -13.60 -19.86
N VAL A 314 -11.85 -12.97 -20.46
CA VAL A 314 -10.78 -13.64 -21.21
C VAL A 314 -9.47 -13.57 -20.45
N GLU A 315 -8.58 -14.51 -20.73
CA GLU A 315 -7.25 -14.51 -20.16
C GLU A 315 -6.41 -13.39 -20.77
N VAL A 316 -5.64 -12.71 -19.91
CA VAL A 316 -4.84 -11.55 -20.31
C VAL A 316 -3.38 -11.76 -19.95
N THR A 317 -2.51 -11.57 -20.94
CA THR A 317 -1.06 -11.49 -20.74
C THR A 317 -0.59 -10.04 -20.83
N HIS A 318 0.52 -9.74 -20.17
CA HIS A 318 1.08 -8.40 -20.12
C HIS A 318 2.56 -8.46 -20.47
N GLY A 319 3.05 -7.39 -21.10
CA GLY A 319 4.45 -7.28 -21.49
C GLY A 319 4.60 -6.54 -22.81
N ARG A 320 5.85 -6.40 -23.25
CA ARG A 320 6.09 -5.96 -24.62
C ARG A 320 5.71 -7.10 -25.55
N ILE A 321 5.08 -6.75 -26.66
CA ILE A 321 4.58 -7.72 -27.65
C ILE A 321 5.74 -8.58 -28.18
N ASN A 322 6.92 -7.98 -28.33
CA ASN A 322 8.13 -8.66 -28.80
C ASN A 322 8.72 -9.64 -27.77
N ASP A 323 8.31 -9.54 -26.50
CA ASP A 323 8.80 -10.38 -25.40
C ASP A 323 7.77 -11.47 -25.03
N LEU A 324 6.69 -11.63 -25.81
CA LEU A 324 5.66 -12.65 -25.58
C LEU A 324 6.24 -14.06 -25.79
N SER A 325 5.97 -14.97 -24.86
CA SER A 325 6.44 -16.35 -24.97
C SER A 325 5.85 -17.03 -26.22
N PRO A 326 6.68 -17.71 -27.04
CA PRO A 326 6.21 -18.53 -28.17
C PRO A 326 5.18 -19.59 -27.76
N ASP A 327 5.21 -20.04 -26.50
CA ASP A 327 4.30 -21.06 -25.97
C ASP A 327 2.82 -20.61 -25.98
N LEU A 328 2.57 -19.29 -26.02
CA LEU A 328 1.22 -18.75 -26.11
C LEU A 328 0.52 -19.18 -27.40
N TRP A 329 1.23 -19.22 -28.53
CA TRP A 329 0.68 -19.70 -29.81
C TRP A 329 0.51 -21.23 -29.86
N GLN A 330 1.09 -21.96 -28.90
CA GLN A 330 0.83 -23.40 -28.73
C GLN A 330 -0.38 -23.66 -27.83
N SER A 331 -0.61 -22.76 -26.86
CA SER A 331 -1.63 -22.93 -25.82
C SER A 331 -2.98 -22.33 -26.22
N TYR A 332 -2.98 -21.27 -27.03
CA TYR A 332 -4.19 -20.55 -27.46
C TYR A 332 -4.33 -20.59 -28.97
N SER A 333 -5.58 -20.73 -29.44
CA SER A 333 -5.90 -20.70 -30.87
C SER A 333 -5.74 -19.30 -31.45
N HIS A 334 -5.90 -18.27 -30.61
CA HIS A 334 -5.82 -16.88 -31.01
C HIS A 334 -5.04 -16.08 -29.96
N VAL A 335 -3.97 -15.42 -30.40
CA VAL A 335 -3.22 -14.47 -29.58
C VAL A 335 -3.56 -13.06 -30.07
N LEU A 336 -4.23 -12.28 -29.23
CA LEU A 336 -4.74 -10.97 -29.59
C LEU A 336 -3.88 -9.88 -28.96
N GLY A 337 -3.79 -8.72 -29.61
CA GLY A 337 -3.15 -7.52 -29.09
C GLY A 337 -4.17 -6.39 -28.98
N LEU A 338 -4.27 -5.78 -27.80
CA LEU A 338 -5.09 -4.59 -27.57
C LEU A 338 -4.22 -3.34 -27.48
N PHE A 339 -4.46 -2.38 -28.37
CA PHE A 339 -3.66 -1.16 -28.50
C PHE A 339 -4.53 0.09 -28.43
N SER A 340 -4.01 1.15 -27.82
CA SER A 340 -4.59 2.49 -27.99
C SER A 340 -4.41 2.97 -29.43
N LYS A 341 -5.40 3.66 -29.98
CA LYS A 341 -5.28 4.33 -31.28
C LYS A 341 -4.03 5.20 -31.33
N GLY A 342 -3.22 5.01 -32.36
CA GLY A 342 -1.95 5.73 -32.56
C GLY A 342 -0.72 5.10 -31.88
N LYS A 343 -0.88 4.00 -31.13
CA LYS A 343 0.23 3.23 -30.53
C LYS A 343 0.30 1.79 -31.05
N ILE A 344 -0.19 1.57 -32.27
CA ILE A 344 -0.15 0.25 -32.91
C ILE A 344 1.31 -0.03 -33.30
N PRO A 345 1.86 -1.20 -32.98
CA PRO A 345 3.21 -1.56 -33.42
C PRO A 345 3.25 -1.67 -34.96
N PRO A 346 4.39 -1.39 -35.60
CA PRO A 346 4.54 -1.43 -37.06
C PRO A 346 4.72 -2.88 -37.55
N ILE A 347 3.78 -3.75 -37.21
CA ILE A 347 3.80 -5.19 -37.52
C ILE A 347 2.54 -5.50 -38.33
N PRO A 348 2.56 -6.44 -39.31
CA PRO A 348 1.35 -6.87 -40.00
C PRO A 348 0.39 -7.51 -39.00
N LEU A 349 -0.77 -6.86 -38.82
CA LEU A 349 -1.78 -7.22 -37.85
C LEU A 349 -3.13 -7.37 -38.55
N LYS A 350 -3.89 -8.40 -38.19
CA LYS A 350 -5.28 -8.55 -38.65
C LYS A 350 -6.18 -7.87 -37.64
N THR A 351 -6.78 -6.76 -38.02
CA THR A 351 -7.71 -6.02 -37.15
C THR A 351 -9.02 -6.80 -36.99
N LEU A 352 -9.40 -7.03 -35.73
CA LEU A 352 -10.69 -7.65 -35.39
C LEU A 352 -11.72 -6.58 -35.05
N PHE A 353 -11.33 -5.60 -34.23
CA PHE A 353 -12.21 -4.51 -33.78
C PHE A 353 -11.50 -3.15 -33.82
N VAL A 354 -12.23 -2.11 -34.21
CA VAL A 354 -11.79 -0.72 -34.14
C VAL A 354 -12.79 0.06 -33.31
N GLY A 355 -12.44 0.33 -32.06
CA GLY A 355 -13.21 1.16 -31.14
C GLY A 355 -12.94 2.64 -31.34
N ASN A 356 -13.30 3.48 -30.37
CA ASN A 356 -12.97 4.90 -30.32
C ASN A 356 -11.57 5.18 -29.77
N VAL A 357 -11.17 4.42 -28.76
CA VAL A 357 -9.92 4.52 -27.99
C VAL A 357 -9.02 3.32 -28.27
N PHE A 358 -9.58 2.11 -28.35
CA PHE A 358 -8.83 0.88 -28.51
C PHE A 358 -9.02 0.22 -29.88
N ILE A 359 -8.01 -0.55 -30.27
CA ILE A 359 -8.03 -1.41 -31.45
C ILE A 359 -7.61 -2.81 -31.00
N LEU A 360 -8.43 -3.80 -31.34
CA LEU A 360 -8.14 -5.21 -31.12
C LEU A 360 -7.61 -5.81 -32.42
N THR A 361 -6.49 -6.51 -32.32
CA THR A 361 -5.83 -7.14 -33.46
C THR A 361 -5.41 -8.56 -33.14
N GLU A 362 -5.30 -9.41 -34.14
CA GLU A 362 -4.77 -10.77 -34.04
C GLU A 362 -3.27 -10.75 -34.39
N LEU A 363 -2.44 -11.27 -33.48
CA LEU A 363 -0.99 -11.33 -33.58
C LEU A 363 -0.56 -12.63 -34.28
N GLN A 364 0.20 -12.51 -35.36
CA GLN A 364 0.78 -13.67 -36.05
C GLN A 364 2.20 -13.96 -35.56
N GLN A 365 2.47 -15.22 -35.21
CA GLN A 365 3.76 -15.67 -34.67
C GLN A 365 4.94 -15.36 -35.60
N ASN A 366 4.76 -15.53 -36.92
CA ASN A 366 5.83 -15.33 -37.91
C ASN A 366 6.33 -13.87 -37.97
N ASN A 367 5.51 -12.91 -37.55
CA ASN A 367 5.82 -11.48 -37.68
C ASN A 367 6.54 -10.90 -36.45
N LEU A 368 6.72 -11.68 -35.38
CA LEU A 368 7.40 -11.26 -34.14
C LEU A 368 8.86 -11.70 -34.06
N ILE A 369 9.26 -12.68 -34.89
CA ILE A 369 10.62 -13.24 -34.91
C ILE A 369 11.55 -12.43 -35.84
N GLU A 370 10.99 -11.65 -36.78
CA GLU A 370 11.75 -10.86 -37.77
C GLU A 370 11.91 -9.36 -37.40
N SER A 371 11.41 -8.91 -36.24
CA SER A 371 11.48 -7.52 -35.76
C SER A 371 12.38 -7.36 -34.54
#